data_AF-A0A965QFL6-F1
#
_entry.id   AF-A0A965QFL6-F1
#
_cell.length_a   1.000
_cell.length_b   1.000
_cell.length_c   1.000
_cell.angle_alpha   90.00
_cell.angle_beta   90.00
_cell.angle_gamma   90.00
#
_symmetry.space_group_name_H-M   'P 1'
#
loop_
_entity.id
_entity.type
_entity.pdbx_description
1 polymer ?
#
loop_
_entity_poly.entity_id
_entity_poly.type
_entity_poly.pdbx_seq_one_letter_code
_entity_poly.pdbx_strand_id
1 'polypeptide(L)'
;GTSGGTYSALPSGLTISSMSGSIIPSSSAAGTYTVSYTIAATGGCAAVIATATVTITAAPIATIGYINSPFCQSITTGQSVTQTGTTGGIYSSSPSGLSINASTGAITPSTSTAGTYTVSYTIAASGGCEALIKTTTVTITNCQGMIINNTISEHTNAVETEELILEDSRPNLVQDAIAEWKVVFDRNPFESSFKLSIENALSTKLEVQIVSSSGLLISTRYVPIDNLGEVQFGEDLTPGVYFVLVKQENNRQSLRMIKY
;
A
#
# COMPACT_ATOMS: atom_id res chain seq x y z
N GLY A 1 -9.73 8.63 60.42
CA GLY A 1 -8.74 9.25 61.33
C GLY A 1 -9.42 10.34 62.13
N THR A 2 -8.84 10.73 63.26
CA THR A 2 -9.25 11.92 64.01
C THR A 2 -9.19 13.15 63.11
N SER A 3 -10.23 13.98 63.09
CA SER A 3 -10.27 15.25 62.34
C SER A 3 -9.29 16.27 62.92
N GLY A 4 -8.72 17.14 62.09
CA GLY A 4 -7.87 18.27 62.53
C GLY A 4 -6.43 18.29 62.02
N GLY A 5 -5.98 17.26 61.29
CA GLY A 5 -4.68 17.27 60.60
C GLY A 5 -4.74 17.84 59.18
N THR A 6 -3.56 18.09 58.59
CA THR A 6 -3.40 18.57 57.21
C THR A 6 -2.62 17.57 56.35
N TYR A 7 -2.95 17.52 55.06
CA TYR A 7 -2.26 16.72 54.06
C TYR A 7 -1.21 17.54 53.31
N SER A 8 -0.04 16.95 53.08
CA SER A 8 1.01 17.49 52.22
C SER A 8 1.68 16.36 51.44
N ALA A 9 2.43 16.71 50.39
CA ALA A 9 3.15 15.73 49.57
C ALA A 9 4.53 16.23 49.18
N LEU A 10 5.50 15.31 49.14
CA LEU A 10 6.86 15.57 48.68
C LEU A 10 7.31 14.45 47.72
N PRO A 11 8.00 14.76 46.60
CA PRO A 11 8.34 16.09 46.07
C PRO A 11 7.11 16.93 45.66
N SER A 12 7.31 18.22 45.36
CA SER A 12 6.22 19.06 44.82
C SER A 12 5.77 18.54 43.44
N GLY A 13 4.52 18.84 43.06
CA GLY A 13 3.93 18.41 41.79
C GLY A 13 2.75 17.44 41.91
N LEU A 14 2.45 16.93 43.10
CA LEU A 14 1.18 16.24 43.38
C LEU A 14 0.09 17.27 43.72
N THR A 15 -1.01 17.24 42.97
CA THR A 15 -2.21 18.03 43.32
C THR A 15 -3.00 17.28 44.39
N ILE A 16 -2.88 17.72 45.65
CA ILE A 16 -3.58 17.15 46.81
C ILE A 16 -4.30 18.23 47.61
N SER A 17 -5.53 17.96 48.03
CA SER A 17 -6.27 18.80 48.97
C SER A 17 -5.69 18.67 50.38
N SER A 18 -5.22 19.77 50.95
CA SER A 18 -4.67 19.78 52.31
C SER A 18 -5.70 19.47 53.40
N MET A 19 -7.00 19.56 53.10
CA MET A 19 -8.09 19.30 54.05
C MET A 19 -8.69 17.90 53.92
N SER A 20 -8.87 17.40 52.69
CA SER A 20 -9.55 16.12 52.44
C SER A 20 -8.60 14.98 52.05
N GLY A 21 -7.36 15.29 51.69
CA GLY A 21 -6.42 14.31 51.14
C GLY A 21 -6.78 13.83 49.73
N SER A 22 -7.79 14.43 49.08
CA SER A 22 -8.18 14.09 47.71
C SER A 22 -7.08 14.47 46.72
N ILE A 23 -6.73 13.54 45.82
CA ILE A 23 -5.69 13.71 44.80
C ILE A 23 -6.36 13.85 43.43
N ILE A 24 -5.82 14.76 42.59
CA ILE A 24 -6.24 14.93 41.19
C ILE A 24 -5.07 14.46 40.29
N PRO A 25 -5.10 13.22 39.78
CA PRO A 25 -3.99 12.68 39.00
C PRO A 25 -3.71 13.42 37.70
N SER A 26 -4.74 13.93 37.02
CA SER A 26 -4.62 14.60 35.72
C SER A 26 -3.88 15.94 35.75
N SER A 27 -3.83 16.60 36.91
CA SER A 27 -3.07 17.84 37.13
C SER A 27 -1.78 17.60 37.92
N SER A 28 -1.45 16.34 38.22
CA SER A 28 -0.24 15.97 38.95
C SER A 28 0.86 15.55 37.98
N ALA A 29 2.11 15.87 38.31
CA ALA A 29 3.25 15.36 37.55
C ALA A 29 3.42 13.86 37.81
N ALA A 30 3.97 13.13 36.83
CA ALA A 30 4.29 11.72 37.02
C ALA A 30 5.47 11.56 37.98
N GLY A 31 5.39 10.58 38.88
CA GLY A 31 6.39 10.35 39.90
C GLY A 31 5.86 9.60 41.11
N THR A 32 6.76 9.32 42.06
CA THR A 32 6.39 8.75 43.36
C THR A 32 6.46 9.85 44.42
N TYR A 33 5.39 9.98 45.18
CA TYR A 33 5.17 10.97 46.20
C TYR A 33 5.00 10.31 47.56
N THR A 34 5.60 10.90 48.59
CA THR A 34 5.26 10.59 49.98
C THR A 34 4.23 11.61 50.43
N VAL A 35 3.01 11.14 50.66
CA VAL A 35 1.92 11.92 51.24
C VAL A 35 2.02 11.83 52.76
N SER A 36 2.05 12.97 53.42
CA SER A 36 2.08 13.08 54.88
C SER A 36 0.76 13.64 55.39
N TYR A 37 0.18 12.98 56.38
CA TYR A 37 -0.92 13.51 57.18
C TYR A 37 -0.37 13.93 58.54
N THR A 38 -0.40 15.23 58.83
CA THR A 38 0.19 15.82 60.03
C THR A 38 -0.90 16.34 60.96
N ILE A 39 -0.94 15.84 62.19
CA ILE A 39 -1.69 16.46 63.29
C ILE A 39 -0.69 17.29 64.10
N ALA A 40 -0.91 18.60 64.17
CA ALA A 40 -0.03 19.51 64.88
C ALA A 40 -0.03 19.24 66.40
N ALA A 41 1.11 19.51 67.04
CA ALA A 41 1.25 19.43 68.50
C ALA A 41 0.22 20.34 69.19
N THR A 42 -0.55 19.78 70.14
CA THR A 42 -1.57 20.53 70.89
C THR A 42 -1.61 20.04 72.34
N GLY A 43 -1.78 20.95 73.30
CA GLY A 43 -2.01 20.58 74.71
C GLY A 43 -0.85 19.83 75.39
N GLY A 44 0.39 20.03 74.94
CA GLY A 44 1.57 19.31 75.47
C GLY A 44 1.87 17.97 74.79
N CYS A 45 1.02 17.51 73.86
CA CYS A 45 1.30 16.35 73.02
C CYS A 45 2.17 16.74 71.81
N ALA A 46 3.11 15.86 71.43
CA ALA A 46 3.92 16.03 70.22
C ALA A 46 3.08 15.89 68.94
N ALA A 47 3.58 16.45 67.82
CA ALA A 47 2.95 16.28 66.52
C ALA A 47 3.00 14.81 66.07
N VAL A 48 1.92 14.35 65.44
CA VAL A 48 1.83 12.99 64.90
C VAL A 48 1.80 13.07 63.38
N ILE A 49 2.67 12.29 62.74
CA ILE A 49 2.79 12.24 61.28
C ILE A 49 2.58 10.80 60.83
N ALA A 50 1.62 10.60 59.94
CA ALA A 50 1.45 9.34 59.20
C ALA A 50 1.80 9.57 57.74
N THR A 51 2.50 8.62 57.11
CA THR A 51 2.92 8.73 55.72
C THR A 51 2.34 7.60 54.87
N ALA A 52 2.13 7.89 53.58
CA ALA A 52 1.72 6.93 52.56
C ALA A 52 2.44 7.23 51.25
N THR A 53 2.72 6.20 50.46
CA THR A 53 3.32 6.34 49.13
C THR A 53 2.24 6.37 48.06
N VAL A 54 2.29 7.36 47.17
CA VAL A 54 1.41 7.48 46.00
C VAL A 54 2.27 7.55 44.75
N THR A 55 1.96 6.76 43.74
CA THR A 55 2.62 6.81 42.43
C THR A 55 1.65 7.34 41.39
N ILE A 56 2.06 8.39 40.68
CA ILE A 56 1.36 8.93 39.52
C ILE A 56 2.09 8.44 38.27
N THR A 57 1.38 7.68 37.44
CA THR A 57 1.91 7.18 36.16
C THR A 57 1.58 8.16 35.03
N ALA A 58 2.56 8.44 34.17
CA ALA A 58 2.35 9.27 33.00
C ALA A 58 1.46 8.53 31.98
N ALA A 59 0.45 9.22 31.45
CA ALA A 59 -0.34 8.67 30.36
C ALA A 59 0.55 8.44 29.13
N PRO A 60 0.44 7.27 28.46
CA PRO A 60 1.22 6.99 27.26
C PRO A 60 0.83 7.94 26.12
N ILE A 61 1.82 8.45 25.40
CA ILE A 61 1.63 9.30 24.22
C ILE A 61 2.53 8.75 23.13
N ALA A 62 1.96 8.47 21.95
CA ALA A 62 2.72 8.02 20.80
C ALA A 62 2.13 8.58 19.50
N THR A 63 2.97 8.60 18.47
CA THR A 63 2.56 8.81 17.07
C THR A 63 3.23 7.76 16.19
N ILE A 64 2.57 7.41 15.09
CA ILE A 64 3.08 6.46 14.10
C ILE A 64 2.82 6.99 12.69
N GLY A 65 3.66 6.63 11.73
CA GLY A 65 3.48 6.98 10.32
C GLY A 65 4.43 6.24 9.39
N TYR A 66 4.09 6.18 8.10
CA TYR A 66 4.94 5.64 7.04
C TYR A 66 5.25 6.75 6.03
N ILE A 67 6.48 7.26 6.06
CA ILE A 67 6.89 8.44 5.27
C ILE A 67 6.82 8.19 3.76
N ASN A 68 7.12 6.97 3.32
CA ASN A 68 7.21 6.61 1.90
C ASN A 68 5.93 5.97 1.35
N SER A 69 4.80 6.07 2.06
CA SER A 69 3.51 5.61 1.54
C SER A 69 3.05 6.53 0.40
N PRO A 70 2.54 6.01 -0.74
CA PRO A 70 2.23 4.60 -1.04
C PRO A 70 3.45 3.75 -1.44
N PHE A 71 3.42 2.45 -1.12
CA PHE A 71 4.48 1.49 -1.45
C PHE A 71 4.11 0.57 -2.62
N CYS A 72 5.10 0.28 -3.45
CA CYS A 72 4.97 -0.72 -4.51
C CYS A 72 5.14 -2.15 -4.02
N GLN A 73 4.30 -3.08 -4.47
CA GLN A 73 4.47 -4.53 -4.23
C GLN A 73 5.79 -5.11 -4.77
N SER A 74 6.49 -4.42 -5.67
CA SER A 74 7.83 -4.85 -6.11
C SER A 74 8.90 -4.74 -5.00
N ILE A 75 8.62 -4.01 -3.90
CA ILE A 75 9.55 -3.81 -2.80
C ILE A 75 9.61 -5.05 -1.91
N THR A 76 10.77 -5.71 -1.92
CA THR A 76 11.06 -6.92 -1.13
C THR A 76 11.63 -6.63 0.26
N THR A 77 12.12 -5.40 0.48
CA THR A 77 12.70 -4.98 1.76
C THR A 77 11.63 -4.47 2.72
N GLY A 78 11.81 -4.77 4.00
CA GLY A 78 10.93 -4.28 5.07
C GLY A 78 11.00 -2.74 5.16
N GLN A 79 9.83 -2.10 5.22
CA GLN A 79 9.67 -0.66 5.37
C GLN A 79 9.34 -0.35 6.82
N SER A 80 10.23 0.38 7.48
CA SER A 80 10.08 0.72 8.89
C SER A 80 8.99 1.77 9.11
N VAL A 81 8.21 1.60 10.18
CA VAL A 81 7.33 2.63 10.70
C VAL A 81 8.14 3.72 11.41
N THR A 82 7.74 4.97 11.26
CA THR A 82 8.23 6.06 12.11
C THR A 82 7.34 6.12 13.34
N GLN A 83 7.88 5.74 14.51
CA GLN A 83 7.18 5.85 15.79
C GLN A 83 7.90 6.85 16.69
N THR A 84 7.12 7.68 17.38
CA THR A 84 7.66 8.57 18.42
C THR A 84 6.82 8.47 19.69
N GLY A 85 7.39 8.84 20.83
CA GLY A 85 6.76 8.74 22.14
C GLY A 85 6.92 7.35 22.79
N THR A 86 5.92 6.91 23.55
CA THR A 86 5.97 5.69 24.35
C THR A 86 6.12 4.43 23.49
N THR A 87 7.16 3.64 23.77
CA THR A 87 7.49 2.38 23.10
C THR A 87 6.84 1.17 23.79
N GLY A 88 6.95 -0.03 23.19
CA GLY A 88 6.46 -1.28 23.77
C GLY A 88 5.02 -1.65 23.42
N GLY A 89 4.40 -0.93 22.48
CA GLY A 89 3.10 -1.31 21.92
C GLY A 89 3.19 -2.40 20.85
N ILE A 90 2.02 -2.92 20.47
CA ILE A 90 1.85 -3.96 19.45
C ILE A 90 1.23 -3.34 18.20
N TYR A 91 1.76 -3.70 17.04
CA TYR A 91 1.24 -3.30 15.73
C TYR A 91 0.26 -4.32 15.16
N SER A 92 -0.81 -3.83 14.56
CA SER A 92 -1.81 -4.62 13.82
C SER A 92 -2.31 -3.86 12.60
N SER A 93 -2.96 -4.54 11.68
CA SER A 93 -3.51 -3.94 10.45
C SER A 93 -4.94 -4.40 10.18
N SER A 94 -5.71 -3.51 9.55
CA SER A 94 -7.05 -3.82 9.03
C SER A 94 -7.26 -3.10 7.70
N PRO A 95 -7.76 -3.76 6.64
CA PRO A 95 -8.14 -5.18 6.56
C PRO A 95 -6.94 -6.15 6.68
N SER A 96 -7.19 -7.45 6.78
CA SER A 96 -6.13 -8.47 6.68
C SER A 96 -5.49 -8.44 5.29
N GLY A 97 -4.22 -8.86 5.19
CA GLY A 97 -3.49 -8.93 3.91
C GLY A 97 -2.26 -8.03 3.83
N LEU A 98 -2.07 -7.14 4.82
CA LEU A 98 -0.80 -6.43 5.00
C LEU A 98 0.16 -7.30 5.82
N SER A 99 1.34 -7.58 5.25
CA SER A 99 2.43 -8.24 5.96
C SER A 99 3.14 -7.22 6.86
N ILE A 100 2.85 -7.29 8.16
CA ILE A 100 3.39 -6.40 9.20
C ILE A 100 3.99 -7.20 10.36
N ASN A 101 5.16 -6.79 10.82
CA ASN A 101 5.75 -7.32 12.05
C ASN A 101 5.08 -6.65 13.27
N ALA A 102 4.44 -7.45 14.12
CA ALA A 102 3.67 -6.96 15.26
C ALA A 102 4.52 -6.25 16.34
N SER A 103 5.83 -6.52 16.42
CA SER A 103 6.72 -5.92 17.43
C SER A 103 7.46 -4.68 16.92
N THR A 104 7.82 -4.65 15.63
CA THR A 104 8.60 -3.55 15.04
C THR A 104 7.78 -2.59 14.18
N GLY A 105 6.58 -3.00 13.76
CA GLY A 105 5.75 -2.27 12.82
C GLY A 105 6.34 -2.20 11.41
N ALA A 106 7.38 -2.97 11.11
CA ALA A 106 7.92 -3.04 9.76
C ALA A 106 6.95 -3.78 8.83
N ILE A 107 6.70 -3.22 7.64
CA ILE A 107 5.82 -3.83 6.61
C ILE A 107 6.64 -4.34 5.43
N THR A 108 6.22 -5.46 4.82
CA THR A 108 6.87 -6.00 3.62
C THR A 108 5.89 -5.93 2.44
N PRO A 109 5.98 -4.91 1.56
CA PRO A 109 5.02 -4.67 0.48
C PRO A 109 4.84 -5.85 -0.48
N SER A 110 5.92 -6.53 -0.88
CA SER A 110 5.88 -7.69 -1.81
C SER A 110 5.10 -8.90 -1.32
N THR A 111 4.98 -9.07 -0.01
CA THR A 111 4.18 -10.15 0.59
C THR A 111 2.79 -9.67 1.03
N SER A 112 2.47 -8.41 0.76
CA SER A 112 1.18 -7.80 1.11
C SER A 112 0.26 -7.76 -0.10
N THR A 113 -1.05 -7.80 0.11
CA THR A 113 -2.04 -7.58 -0.96
C THR A 113 -2.10 -6.09 -1.29
N ALA A 114 -2.43 -5.74 -2.54
CA ALA A 114 -2.64 -4.35 -2.93
C ALA A 114 -3.94 -3.83 -2.27
N GLY A 115 -3.90 -2.61 -1.75
CA GLY A 115 -5.01 -2.01 -1.02
C GLY A 115 -4.54 -0.96 -0.02
N THR A 116 -5.52 -0.31 0.61
CA THR A 116 -5.28 0.64 1.69
C THR A 116 -5.56 -0.02 3.03
N TYR A 117 -4.62 0.12 3.95
CA TYR A 117 -4.65 -0.47 5.27
C TYR A 117 -4.58 0.60 6.34
N THR A 118 -5.34 0.38 7.43
CA THR A 118 -5.18 1.11 8.67
C THR A 118 -4.30 0.30 9.60
N VAL A 119 -3.12 0.83 9.90
CA VAL A 119 -2.20 0.25 10.89
C VAL A 119 -2.48 0.86 12.24
N SER A 120 -2.66 0.00 13.25
CA SER A 120 -2.88 0.39 14.65
C SER A 120 -1.68 0.02 15.50
N TYR A 121 -1.23 0.94 16.34
CA TYR A 121 -0.25 0.73 17.39
C TYR A 121 -0.95 0.85 18.75
N THR A 122 -0.92 -0.23 19.51
CA THR A 122 -1.67 -0.37 20.76
C THR A 122 -0.72 -0.58 21.93
N ILE A 123 -0.81 0.29 22.93
CA ILE A 123 -0.17 0.11 24.23
C ILE A 123 -1.27 -0.28 25.22
N ALA A 124 -1.11 -1.42 25.89
CA ALA A 124 -2.07 -1.91 26.85
C ALA A 124 -2.21 -0.97 28.05
N ALA A 125 -3.41 -0.96 28.65
CA ALA A 125 -3.66 -0.20 29.87
C ALA A 125 -2.69 -0.65 30.98
N SER A 126 -2.06 0.31 31.66
CA SER A 126 -1.10 0.05 32.74
C SER A 126 -1.04 1.23 33.70
N GLY A 127 -0.77 0.95 34.99
CA GLY A 127 -0.61 2.00 36.00
C GLY A 127 -1.81 2.93 36.19
N GLY A 128 -3.04 2.43 35.95
CA GLY A 128 -4.26 3.24 36.01
C GLY A 128 -4.48 4.16 34.81
N CYS A 129 -3.61 4.10 33.79
CA CYS A 129 -3.83 4.74 32.51
C CYS A 129 -4.57 3.78 31.56
N GLU A 130 -5.53 4.31 30.82
CA GLU A 130 -6.25 3.60 29.76
C GLU A 130 -5.30 3.17 28.62
N ALA A 131 -5.75 2.20 27.82
CA ALA A 131 -5.00 1.76 26.67
C ALA A 131 -4.85 2.89 25.63
N LEU A 132 -3.65 3.05 25.08
CA LEU A 132 -3.40 3.97 23.97
C LEU A 132 -3.55 3.24 22.65
N ILE A 133 -4.38 3.78 21.76
CA ILE A 133 -4.48 3.31 20.37
C ILE A 133 -4.16 4.49 19.45
N LYS A 134 -3.22 4.28 18.54
CA LYS A 134 -2.86 5.25 17.50
C LYS A 134 -2.87 4.58 16.15
N THR A 135 -3.43 5.28 15.16
CA THR A 135 -3.63 4.73 13.83
C THR A 135 -2.94 5.58 12.78
N THR A 136 -2.44 4.93 11.74
CA THR A 136 -1.99 5.57 10.49
C THR A 136 -2.51 4.77 9.30
N THR A 137 -2.66 5.44 8.16
CA THR A 137 -2.95 4.76 6.90
C THR A 137 -1.66 4.43 6.17
N VAL A 138 -1.69 3.34 5.40
CA VAL A 138 -0.66 2.98 4.44
C VAL A 138 -1.32 2.34 3.22
N THR A 139 -0.82 2.67 2.03
CA THR A 139 -1.34 2.11 0.79
C THR A 139 -0.27 1.26 0.12
N ILE A 140 -0.64 0.04 -0.26
CA ILE A 140 0.16 -0.87 -1.07
C ILE A 140 -0.45 -0.87 -2.47
N THR A 141 0.36 -0.53 -3.47
CA THR A 141 -0.04 -0.48 -4.87
C THR A 141 0.64 -1.61 -5.63
N ASN A 142 -0.09 -2.26 -6.54
CA ASN A 142 0.54 -3.17 -7.48
C ASN A 142 1.31 -2.35 -8.52
N CYS A 143 2.64 -2.45 -8.47
CA CYS A 143 3.53 -1.81 -9.44
C CYS A 143 4.08 -2.81 -10.47
N GLN A 144 3.61 -4.06 -10.44
CA GLN A 144 3.80 -4.96 -11.56
C GLN A 144 2.80 -4.57 -12.64
N GLY A 145 3.28 -3.74 -13.57
CA GLY A 145 2.56 -3.38 -14.78
C GLY A 145 2.09 -4.60 -15.58
N MET A 146 1.08 -4.34 -16.39
CA MET A 146 0.46 -5.15 -17.44
C MET A 146 1.16 -6.48 -17.82
N ILE A 147 0.45 -7.61 -17.70
CA ILE A 147 0.89 -8.88 -18.29
C ILE A 147 0.25 -9.03 -19.66
N ILE A 148 1.06 -9.28 -20.69
CA ILE A 148 0.60 -9.51 -22.05
C ILE A 148 1.11 -10.85 -22.53
N ASN A 149 0.18 -11.73 -22.90
CA ASN A 149 0.51 -12.96 -23.60
C ASN A 149 0.26 -12.72 -25.09
N ASN A 150 1.32 -12.79 -25.91
CA ASN A 150 1.18 -12.77 -27.34
C ASN A 150 0.76 -14.16 -27.81
N THR A 151 -0.40 -14.28 -28.47
CA THR A 151 -0.82 -15.49 -29.15
C THR A 151 -1.13 -15.09 -30.57
N ILE A 152 -0.28 -15.51 -31.51
CA ILE A 152 -0.49 -15.27 -32.94
C ILE A 152 -1.79 -16.00 -33.32
N SER A 153 -2.82 -15.24 -33.71
CA SER A 153 -4.09 -15.79 -34.17
C SER A 153 -4.39 -15.30 -35.57
N GLU A 154 -4.08 -16.18 -36.52
CA GLU A 154 -4.53 -16.31 -37.92
C GLU A 154 -4.23 -15.16 -38.90
N HIS A 155 -3.33 -15.46 -39.84
CA HIS A 155 -3.28 -14.86 -41.17
C HIS A 155 -4.59 -15.13 -41.90
N THR A 156 -5.47 -14.13 -42.03
CA THR A 156 -6.57 -14.17 -42.98
C THR A 156 -6.09 -13.69 -44.35
N ASN A 157 -5.17 -14.44 -44.96
CA ASN A 157 -5.14 -14.52 -46.42
C ASN A 157 -5.84 -15.82 -46.78
N ALA A 158 -6.72 -15.74 -47.77
CA ALA A 158 -7.62 -16.81 -48.18
C ALA A 158 -6.91 -18.15 -48.36
N VAL A 159 -7.66 -19.22 -48.09
CA VAL A 159 -7.37 -20.58 -48.55
C VAL A 159 -7.02 -20.52 -50.04
N GLU A 160 -5.74 -20.64 -50.40
CA GLU A 160 -5.36 -21.21 -51.69
C GLU A 160 -5.38 -22.72 -51.51
N THR A 161 -6.54 -23.31 -51.82
CA THR A 161 -6.56 -24.69 -52.33
C THR A 161 -5.83 -24.67 -53.67
N GLU A 162 -4.54 -24.99 -53.67
CA GLU A 162 -3.87 -25.46 -54.89
C GLU A 162 -3.88 -26.99 -54.90
N GLU A 163 -4.74 -27.54 -55.73
CA GLU A 163 -4.67 -28.92 -56.20
C GLU A 163 -3.41 -29.04 -57.07
N LEU A 164 -2.41 -29.81 -56.61
CA LEU A 164 -1.20 -30.11 -57.38
C LEU A 164 -1.59 -30.81 -58.70
N ILE A 165 -1.38 -30.15 -59.83
CA ILE A 165 -1.29 -30.81 -61.14
C ILE A 165 0.17 -30.76 -61.57
N LEU A 166 0.82 -31.93 -61.55
CA LEU A 166 2.20 -32.13 -62.00
C LEU A 166 2.21 -32.35 -63.52
N GLU A 167 2.58 -31.35 -64.32
CA GLU A 167 3.30 -31.55 -65.59
C GLU A 167 4.23 -30.36 -65.90
N ASP A 168 5.24 -30.67 -66.72
CA ASP A 168 6.58 -30.09 -66.85
C ASP A 168 6.71 -28.59 -67.22
N SER A 169 7.83 -28.00 -66.78
CA SER A 169 8.50 -26.78 -67.29
C SER A 169 7.89 -25.38 -67.07
N ARG A 170 8.22 -24.70 -65.95
CA ARG A 170 8.67 -23.27 -65.92
C ARG A 170 9.51 -22.95 -64.66
N PRO A 171 10.64 -22.23 -64.77
CA PRO A 171 11.39 -21.72 -63.63
C PRO A 171 10.84 -20.35 -63.23
N ASN A 172 10.31 -20.23 -62.01
CA ASN A 172 10.25 -19.04 -61.15
C ASN A 172 9.04 -19.11 -60.22
N LEU A 173 9.23 -19.75 -59.06
CA LEU A 173 8.47 -19.48 -57.85
C LEU A 173 9.48 -19.29 -56.72
N VAL A 174 10.15 -18.14 -56.71
CA VAL A 174 10.47 -17.53 -55.42
C VAL A 174 9.27 -16.65 -55.13
N GLN A 175 8.21 -17.25 -54.60
CA GLN A 175 7.19 -16.47 -53.91
C GLN A 175 7.87 -16.08 -52.60
N ASP A 176 8.30 -14.82 -52.53
CA ASP A 176 9.00 -14.24 -51.41
C ASP A 176 8.37 -14.71 -50.10
N ALA A 177 9.16 -15.37 -49.26
CA ALA A 177 8.77 -15.71 -47.90
C ALA A 177 8.30 -14.41 -47.22
N ILE A 178 6.99 -14.27 -47.01
CA ILE A 178 6.42 -13.13 -46.32
C ILE A 178 7.04 -13.12 -44.93
N ALA A 179 7.91 -12.15 -44.64
CA ALA A 179 8.45 -11.98 -43.31
C ALA A 179 7.26 -11.78 -42.35
N GLU A 180 7.06 -12.71 -41.42
CA GLU A 180 6.02 -12.58 -40.41
C GLU A 180 6.24 -11.25 -39.65
N TRP A 181 5.28 -10.34 -39.74
CA TRP A 181 5.30 -9.10 -38.96
C TRP A 181 4.93 -9.41 -37.52
N LYS A 182 5.44 -8.64 -36.57
CA LYS A 182 5.27 -8.93 -35.14
C LYS A 182 5.00 -7.65 -34.37
N VAL A 183 3.94 -7.66 -33.56
CA VAL A 183 3.69 -6.60 -32.58
C VAL A 183 4.49 -6.90 -31.31
N VAL A 184 5.27 -5.92 -30.89
CA VAL A 184 6.06 -5.92 -29.66
C VAL A 184 5.46 -4.88 -28.70
N PHE A 185 5.46 -5.19 -27.41
CA PHE A 185 5.05 -4.24 -26.38
C PHE A 185 6.27 -3.70 -25.67
N ASP A 186 6.40 -2.38 -25.72
CA ASP A 186 7.38 -1.67 -24.91
C ASP A 186 6.75 -1.41 -23.54
N ARG A 187 7.15 -2.24 -22.57
CA ARG A 187 6.67 -2.13 -21.20
C ARG A 187 7.22 -0.84 -20.58
N ASN A 188 6.32 0.03 -20.12
CA ASN A 188 6.67 1.03 -19.12
C ASN A 188 6.20 0.54 -17.74
N PRO A 189 7.10 0.02 -16.88
CA PRO A 189 6.73 -0.45 -15.55
C PRO A 189 6.28 0.66 -14.59
N PHE A 190 6.37 1.93 -14.99
CA PHE A 190 6.02 3.09 -14.17
C PHE A 190 4.70 3.75 -14.54
N GLU A 191 4.05 3.33 -15.64
CA GLU A 191 2.82 3.95 -16.14
C GLU A 191 1.67 2.95 -16.20
N SER A 192 0.44 3.44 -16.03
CA SER A 192 -0.80 2.66 -16.19
C SER A 192 -1.14 2.34 -17.65
N SER A 193 -0.21 2.63 -18.56
CA SER A 193 -0.30 2.56 -20.01
C SER A 193 0.79 1.68 -20.61
N PHE A 194 0.68 1.46 -21.92
CA PHE A 194 1.67 0.73 -22.69
C PHE A 194 1.93 1.41 -24.04
N LYS A 195 3.11 1.12 -24.59
CA LYS A 195 3.51 1.47 -25.94
C LYS A 195 3.59 0.24 -26.82
N LEU A 196 3.44 0.45 -28.12
CA LEU A 196 3.54 -0.59 -29.13
C LEU A 196 4.76 -0.32 -30.02
N SER A 197 5.41 -1.40 -30.45
CA SER A 197 6.39 -1.42 -31.53
C SER A 197 6.02 -2.52 -32.52
N ILE A 198 6.49 -2.41 -33.74
CA ILE A 198 6.21 -3.37 -34.81
C ILE A 198 7.50 -3.73 -35.54
N GLU A 199 7.71 -5.02 -35.77
CA GLU A 199 8.75 -5.54 -36.65
C GLU A 199 8.13 -5.92 -38.00
N ASN A 200 8.82 -5.60 -39.10
CA ASN A 200 8.42 -5.90 -40.48
C ASN A 200 7.04 -5.34 -40.87
N ALA A 201 6.79 -4.05 -40.62
CA ALA A 201 5.54 -3.39 -40.96
C ALA A 201 5.21 -3.47 -42.48
N LEU A 202 3.96 -3.82 -42.80
CA LEU A 202 3.44 -3.98 -44.16
C LEU A 202 2.58 -2.80 -44.67
N SER A 203 2.41 -1.75 -43.85
CA SER A 203 1.62 -0.53 -44.10
C SER A 203 2.26 0.66 -43.39
N THR A 204 1.74 1.86 -43.61
CA THR A 204 2.16 3.10 -42.93
C THR A 204 1.28 3.45 -41.72
N LYS A 205 0.14 2.79 -41.56
CA LYS A 205 -0.83 3.04 -40.49
C LYS A 205 -1.28 1.74 -39.85
N LEU A 206 -1.54 1.78 -38.55
CA LEU A 206 -2.13 0.68 -37.78
C LEU A 206 -3.49 1.09 -37.24
N GLU A 207 -4.43 0.15 -37.19
CA GLU A 207 -5.64 0.25 -36.39
C GLU A 207 -5.46 -0.57 -35.13
N VAL A 208 -5.52 0.09 -33.97
CA VAL A 208 -5.41 -0.54 -32.66
C VAL A 208 -6.76 -0.46 -31.98
N GLN A 209 -7.38 -1.60 -31.70
CA GLN A 209 -8.62 -1.71 -30.95
C GLN A 209 -8.37 -2.36 -29.59
N ILE A 210 -8.98 -1.82 -28.54
CA ILE A 210 -8.97 -2.43 -27.21
C ILE A 210 -10.38 -2.93 -26.93
N VAL A 211 -10.50 -4.21 -26.64
CA VAL A 211 -11.77 -4.88 -26.36
C VAL A 211 -11.72 -5.49 -24.97
N SER A 212 -12.81 -5.42 -24.20
CA SER A 212 -12.89 -6.13 -22.92
C SER A 212 -12.95 -7.65 -23.13
N SER A 213 -12.70 -8.42 -22.07
CA SER A 213 -12.97 -9.86 -22.05
C SER A 213 -14.44 -10.25 -22.31
N SER A 214 -15.38 -9.31 -22.15
CA SER A 214 -16.79 -9.48 -22.52
C SER A 214 -17.11 -9.14 -23.98
N GLY A 215 -16.12 -8.73 -24.78
CA GLY A 215 -16.30 -8.36 -26.19
C GLY A 215 -16.71 -6.90 -26.44
N LEU A 216 -16.76 -6.05 -25.39
CA LEU A 216 -17.07 -4.64 -25.54
C LEU A 216 -15.88 -3.89 -26.14
N LEU A 217 -16.08 -3.19 -27.25
CA LEU A 217 -15.07 -2.28 -27.80
C LEU A 217 -14.93 -1.04 -26.91
N ILE A 218 -13.74 -0.82 -26.39
CA ILE A 218 -13.42 0.27 -25.45
C ILE A 218 -12.77 1.44 -26.18
N SER A 219 -11.86 1.15 -27.11
CA SER A 219 -11.12 2.17 -27.83
C SER A 219 -10.74 1.67 -29.22
N THR A 220 -10.78 2.57 -30.21
CA THR A 220 -10.20 2.38 -31.54
C THR A 220 -9.31 3.56 -31.84
N ARG A 221 -8.06 3.32 -32.20
CA ARG A 221 -7.11 4.37 -32.59
C ARG A 221 -6.41 3.99 -33.87
N TYR A 222 -6.32 4.95 -34.78
CA TYR A 222 -5.50 4.81 -35.98
C TYR A 222 -4.17 5.54 -35.77
N VAL A 223 -3.06 4.82 -35.83
CA VAL A 223 -1.74 5.34 -35.48
C VAL A 223 -0.79 5.20 -36.67
N PRO A 224 -0.19 6.30 -37.17
CA PRO A 224 0.93 6.22 -38.10
C PRO A 224 2.10 5.47 -37.47
N ILE A 225 2.73 4.56 -38.20
CA ILE A 225 3.79 3.71 -37.63
C ILE A 225 5.00 4.52 -37.14
N ASP A 226 5.32 5.62 -37.83
CA ASP A 226 6.40 6.54 -37.43
C ASP A 226 6.18 7.14 -36.03
N ASN A 227 4.92 7.24 -35.58
CA ASN A 227 4.56 7.79 -34.28
C ASN A 227 4.24 6.70 -33.24
N LEU A 228 4.27 5.41 -33.60
CA LEU A 228 3.75 4.34 -32.76
C LEU A 228 4.46 4.25 -31.40
N GLY A 229 5.78 4.46 -31.37
CA GLY A 229 6.59 4.44 -30.14
C GLY A 229 6.35 5.63 -29.20
N GLU A 230 5.63 6.67 -29.64
CA GLU A 230 5.25 7.81 -28.80
C GLU A 230 3.83 7.66 -28.25
N VAL A 231 3.01 6.79 -28.84
CA VAL A 231 1.61 6.67 -28.50
C VAL A 231 1.40 5.75 -27.30
N GLN A 232 0.79 6.29 -26.26
CA GLN A 232 0.35 5.57 -25.07
C GLN A 232 -1.07 5.04 -25.25
N PHE A 233 -1.29 3.82 -24.77
CA PHE A 233 -2.58 3.14 -24.76
C PHE A 233 -2.92 2.63 -23.37
N GLY A 234 -4.21 2.50 -23.06
CA GLY A 234 -4.67 1.80 -21.86
C GLY A 234 -4.69 2.61 -20.56
N GLU A 235 -4.37 3.91 -20.60
CA GLU A 235 -4.37 4.83 -19.44
C GLU A 235 -5.68 4.74 -18.64
N ASP A 236 -6.82 4.86 -19.33
CA ASP A 236 -8.17 4.92 -18.74
C ASP A 236 -8.80 3.56 -18.42
N LEU A 237 -8.07 2.45 -18.65
CA LEU A 237 -8.62 1.13 -18.37
C LEU A 237 -8.69 0.87 -16.87
N THR A 238 -9.79 0.30 -16.40
CA THR A 238 -9.89 -0.25 -15.04
C THR A 238 -9.11 -1.56 -14.93
N PRO A 239 -8.85 -2.09 -13.73
CA PRO A 239 -8.37 -3.47 -13.57
C PRO A 239 -9.29 -4.48 -14.26
N GLY A 240 -8.72 -5.43 -15.01
CA GLY A 240 -9.47 -6.39 -15.81
C GLY A 240 -8.66 -7.08 -16.91
N VAL A 241 -9.33 -7.97 -17.65
CA VAL A 241 -8.78 -8.66 -18.83
C VAL A 241 -9.29 -8.01 -20.10
N TYR A 242 -8.37 -7.73 -21.02
CA TYR A 242 -8.59 -7.04 -22.28
C TYR A 242 -7.88 -7.75 -23.43
N PHE A 243 -8.34 -7.49 -24.65
CA PHE A 243 -7.71 -7.92 -25.89
C PHE A 243 -7.33 -6.70 -26.72
N VAL A 244 -6.05 -6.59 -27.06
CA VAL A 244 -5.54 -5.57 -27.98
C VAL A 244 -5.50 -6.19 -29.36
N LEU A 245 -6.34 -5.70 -30.27
CA LEU A 245 -6.40 -6.11 -31.66
C LEU A 245 -5.63 -5.09 -32.49
N VAL A 246 -4.54 -5.49 -33.12
CA VAL A 246 -3.76 -4.66 -34.02
C VAL A 246 -4.02 -5.14 -35.44
N LYS A 247 -4.49 -4.25 -36.31
CA LYS A 247 -4.72 -4.54 -37.73
C LYS A 247 -3.79 -3.72 -38.61
N GLN A 248 -3.31 -4.37 -39.66
CA GLN A 248 -2.51 -3.77 -40.71
C GLN A 248 -2.95 -4.37 -42.05
N GLU A 249 -3.53 -3.54 -42.93
CA GLU A 249 -4.18 -4.03 -44.15
C GLU A 249 -5.17 -5.17 -43.84
N ASN A 250 -4.95 -6.37 -44.41
CA ASN A 250 -5.76 -7.56 -44.19
C ASN A 250 -5.27 -8.45 -43.02
N ASN A 251 -4.17 -8.09 -42.37
CA ASN A 251 -3.59 -8.88 -41.29
C ASN A 251 -4.06 -8.37 -39.92
N ARG A 252 -4.28 -9.29 -38.97
CA ARG A 252 -4.63 -8.96 -37.59
C ARG A 252 -3.76 -9.75 -36.61
N GLN A 253 -3.31 -9.09 -35.55
CA GLN A 253 -2.77 -9.75 -34.36
C GLN A 253 -3.66 -9.43 -33.16
N SER A 254 -3.89 -10.44 -32.33
CA SER A 254 -4.63 -10.31 -31.08
C SER A 254 -3.71 -10.59 -29.91
N LEU A 255 -3.67 -9.68 -28.95
CA LEU A 255 -2.86 -9.84 -27.74
C LEU A 255 -3.75 -9.81 -26.51
N ARG A 256 -3.54 -10.74 -25.60
CA ARG A 256 -4.27 -10.75 -24.33
C ARG A 256 -3.52 -9.93 -23.30
N MET A 257 -4.22 -9.00 -22.68
CA MET A 257 -3.69 -8.02 -21.74
C MET A 257 -4.43 -8.14 -20.40
N ILE A 258 -3.70 -8.20 -19.29
CA ILE A 258 -4.26 -8.17 -17.94
C ILE A 258 -3.78 -6.89 -17.24
N LYS A 259 -4.72 -6.07 -16.79
CA LYS A 259 -4.49 -4.91 -15.93
C LYS A 259 -4.92 -5.26 -14.50
N TYR A 260 -4.06 -5.04 -13.52
CA TYR A 260 -4.30 -5.33 -12.10
C TYR A 260 -4.65 -4.06 -11.32
#